data_AF-A0A453EQZ5-F1
#
_entry.id   AF-A0A453EQZ5-F1
#
_cell.length_a   1.000
_cell.length_b   1.000
_cell.length_c   1.000
_cell.angle_alpha   90.00
_cell.angle_beta   90.00
_cell.angle_gamma   90.00
#
_symmetry.space_group_name_H-M   'P 1'
#
loop_
_entity.id
_entity.type
_entity.pdbx_description
1 polymer ?
#
loop_
_entity_poly.entity_id
_entity_poly.type
_entity_poly.pdbx_seq_one_letter_code
_entity_poly.pdbx_strand_id
1 'polypeptide(L)'
;SCFTTEILEGFDVQRTTGYSDTESTYGHLTLSIIDYYSTNFSIGANTCRVCLTYDEFVKKCCDPKKLTVSDIFALQLMQVPQVTEETAIAVIELYPTLVSLARAYSMLDGDTPAQEKMLNMKSKMVNAGASRNIFKLVWGEG
;
A
#
# COMPACT_ATOMS: atom_id res chain seq x y z
N SER A 1 11.59 11.75 -6.65
CA SER A 1 10.89 10.51 -7.04
C SER A 1 11.85 9.54 -7.72
N CYS A 2 12.50 9.89 -8.84
CA CYS A 2 13.35 8.93 -9.59
C CYS A 2 14.49 8.31 -8.76
N PHE A 3 15.16 9.08 -7.89
CA PHE A 3 16.22 8.54 -7.03
C PHE A 3 15.71 7.52 -6.01
N THR A 4 14.50 7.72 -5.47
CA THR A 4 13.89 6.73 -4.55
C THR A 4 13.59 5.45 -5.31
N THR A 5 13.00 5.56 -6.51
CA THR A 5 12.69 4.41 -7.36
C THR A 5 13.93 3.63 -7.80
N GLU A 6 15.03 4.34 -8.09
CA GLU A 6 16.29 3.69 -8.48
C GLU A 6 17.02 3.07 -7.29
N ILE A 7 17.21 3.83 -6.20
CA ILE A 7 18.10 3.44 -5.11
C ILE A 7 17.39 2.63 -4.03
N LEU A 8 16.17 3.03 -3.65
CA LEU A 8 15.43 2.36 -2.57
C LEU A 8 14.58 1.22 -3.09
N GLU A 9 13.87 1.42 -4.21
CA GLU A 9 12.97 0.41 -4.78
C GLU A 9 13.71 -0.53 -5.76
N GLY A 10 14.92 -0.17 -6.22
CA GLY A 10 15.79 -1.02 -7.04
C GLY A 10 15.39 -1.14 -8.51
N PHE A 11 14.54 -0.24 -9.01
CA PHE A 11 14.21 -0.22 -10.44
C PHE A 11 15.36 0.34 -11.28
N ASP A 12 15.55 -0.22 -12.47
CA ASP A 12 16.43 0.37 -13.47
C ASP A 12 15.75 1.59 -14.12
N VAL A 13 16.20 2.80 -13.78
CA VAL A 13 15.58 4.05 -14.23
C VAL A 13 16.28 4.58 -15.47
N GLN A 14 15.67 4.33 -16.63
CA GLN A 14 16.09 4.87 -17.92
C GLN A 14 15.55 6.30 -18.11
N ARG A 15 16.44 7.28 -18.17
CA ARG A 15 16.10 8.71 -18.34
C ARG A 15 16.24 9.09 -19.81
N THR A 16 15.19 9.64 -20.40
CA THR A 16 15.16 10.05 -21.82
C THR A 16 14.82 11.54 -21.94
N THR A 17 15.28 12.16 -23.02
CA THR A 17 15.17 13.61 -23.26
C THR A 17 13.89 14.02 -23.98
N GLY A 18 13.16 13.05 -24.56
CA GLY A 18 11.89 13.26 -25.25
C GLY A 18 11.42 12.01 -25.98
N TYR A 19 10.28 12.12 -26.66
CA TYR A 19 9.59 10.99 -27.30
C TYR A 19 10.48 10.16 -28.24
N SER A 20 11.19 10.82 -29.17
CA SER A 20 12.05 10.13 -30.14
C SER A 20 13.19 9.34 -29.47
N ASP A 21 13.71 9.86 -28.36
CA ASP A 21 14.76 9.20 -27.57
C ASP A 21 14.18 7.98 -26.80
N THR A 22 12.97 8.11 -26.28
CA THR A 22 12.21 6.99 -25.69
C THR A 22 11.94 5.87 -26.70
N GLU A 23 11.47 6.19 -27.90
CA GLU A 23 11.23 5.19 -28.96
C GLU A 23 12.52 4.46 -29.34
N SER A 24 13.61 5.20 -29.52
CA SER A 24 14.93 4.63 -29.82
C SER A 24 15.38 3.67 -28.72
N THR A 25 15.23 4.06 -27.46
CA THR A 25 15.57 3.24 -26.30
C THR A 25 14.76 1.94 -26.26
N TYR A 26 13.45 1.99 -26.53
CA TYR A 26 12.62 0.77 -26.62
C TYR A 26 13.00 -0.12 -27.80
N GLY A 27 13.37 0.47 -28.94
CA GLY A 27 13.90 -0.27 -30.09
C GLY A 27 15.15 -1.05 -29.73
N HIS A 28 16.13 -0.39 -29.10
CA HIS A 28 17.37 -1.04 -28.63
C HIS A 28 17.09 -2.13 -27.59
N LEU A 29 16.26 -1.86 -26.58
CA LEU A 29 15.92 -2.84 -25.54
C LEU A 29 15.27 -4.09 -26.15
N THR A 30 14.35 -3.91 -27.10
CA THR A 30 13.67 -5.03 -27.78
C THR A 30 14.67 -5.91 -28.53
N LEU A 31 15.59 -5.30 -29.28
CA LEU A 31 16.61 -6.04 -30.02
C LEU A 31 17.56 -6.79 -29.07
N SER A 32 17.98 -6.17 -27.97
CA SER A 32 18.83 -6.82 -26.96
C SER A 32 18.14 -8.01 -26.28
N ILE A 33 16.83 -7.92 -26.01
CA ILE A 33 16.06 -9.05 -25.46
C ILE A 33 16.01 -10.20 -26.46
N ILE A 34 15.72 -9.93 -27.74
CA ILE A 34 15.67 -10.95 -28.79
C ILE A 34 17.02 -11.67 -28.91
N ASP A 35 18.12 -10.91 -28.96
CA ASP A 35 19.48 -11.44 -29.07
C ASP A 35 19.85 -12.31 -27.85
N TYR A 36 19.55 -11.81 -26.65
CA TYR A 36 19.80 -12.55 -25.40
C TYR A 36 19.07 -13.90 -25.39
N TYR A 37 17.77 -13.92 -25.72
CA TYR A 37 17.02 -15.17 -25.68
C TYR A 37 17.42 -16.14 -26.80
N SER A 38 17.72 -15.62 -28.00
CA SER A 38 18.16 -16.44 -29.14
C SER A 38 19.52 -17.10 -28.90
N THR A 39 20.42 -16.41 -28.19
CA THR A 39 21.77 -16.92 -27.88
C THR A 39 21.76 -17.87 -26.68
N ASN A 40 20.95 -17.61 -25.66
CA ASN A 40 21.01 -18.32 -24.38
C ASN A 40 19.99 -19.45 -24.22
N PHE A 41 18.97 -19.54 -25.09
CA PHE A 41 17.90 -20.53 -24.98
C PHE A 41 17.68 -21.27 -26.31
N SER A 42 17.60 -22.60 -26.26
CA SER A 42 17.33 -23.42 -27.44
C SER A 42 15.83 -23.63 -27.66
N ILE A 43 15.37 -23.52 -28.90
CA ILE A 43 13.99 -23.86 -29.31
C ILE A 43 13.77 -25.36 -29.03
N GLY A 44 12.96 -25.70 -28.03
CA GLY A 44 12.59 -27.08 -27.69
C GLY A 44 13.27 -27.70 -26.48
N ALA A 45 14.20 -27.00 -25.81
CA ALA A 45 14.55 -27.39 -24.45
C ALA A 45 13.32 -27.15 -23.56
N ASN A 46 12.95 -28.11 -22.71
CA ASN A 46 11.99 -27.90 -21.62
C ASN A 46 12.58 -26.85 -20.67
N THR A 47 12.49 -25.59 -21.06
CA THR A 47 12.89 -24.47 -20.24
C THR A 47 11.93 -24.50 -19.05
N CYS A 48 12.52 -24.68 -17.87
CA CYS A 48 11.84 -24.47 -16.59
C CYS A 48 10.94 -23.23 -16.73
N ARG A 49 9.70 -23.25 -16.20
CA ARG A 49 8.72 -22.15 -16.29
C ARG A 49 9.20 -20.90 -15.54
N VAL A 50 10.30 -20.28 -15.99
CA VAL A 50 10.94 -19.10 -15.38
C VAL A 50 10.06 -17.87 -15.61
N CYS A 51 9.41 -17.78 -16.77
CA CYS A 51 8.47 -16.71 -17.10
C CYS A 51 7.03 -17.21 -17.04
N LEU A 52 6.13 -16.33 -16.59
CA LEU A 52 4.70 -16.51 -16.74
C LEU A 52 4.33 -16.41 -18.22
N THR A 53 3.29 -17.13 -18.63
CA THR A 53 2.60 -16.79 -19.88
C THR A 53 1.97 -15.40 -19.76
N TYR A 54 1.69 -14.77 -20.90
CA TYR A 54 1.01 -13.47 -20.92
C TYR A 54 -0.31 -13.50 -20.13
N ASP A 55 -1.12 -14.54 -20.33
CA ASP A 55 -2.41 -14.69 -19.64
C ASP A 55 -2.25 -14.89 -18.13
N GLU A 56 -1.25 -15.66 -17.69
CA GLU A 56 -0.94 -15.83 -16.26
C GLU A 56 -0.46 -14.51 -15.63
N PHE A 57 0.34 -13.73 -16.35
CA PHE A 57 0.78 -12.40 -15.92
C PHE A 57 -0.41 -11.44 -15.79
N VAL A 58 -1.23 -11.33 -16.83
CA VAL A 58 -2.43 -10.47 -16.82
C VAL A 58 -3.37 -10.88 -15.69
N LYS A 59 -3.62 -12.18 -15.53
CA LYS A 59 -4.46 -12.69 -14.44
C LYS A 59 -3.91 -12.31 -13.06
N LYS A 60 -2.59 -12.34 -12.86
CA LYS A 60 -1.98 -11.88 -11.61
C LYS A 60 -2.08 -10.37 -11.42
N CYS A 61 -1.96 -9.57 -12.47
CA CYS A 61 -2.14 -8.12 -12.40
C CYS A 61 -3.59 -7.74 -12.08
N CYS A 62 -4.54 -8.51 -12.59
CA CYS A 62 -5.98 -8.32 -12.37
C CYS A 62 -6.50 -9.02 -11.11
N ASP A 63 -5.69 -9.83 -10.42
CA ASP A 63 -6.09 -10.40 -9.13
C ASP A 63 -6.32 -9.21 -8.20
N PRO A 64 -7.58 -8.92 -7.81
CA PRO A 64 -7.85 -7.79 -6.95
C PRO A 64 -6.99 -8.00 -5.71
N LYS A 65 -6.06 -7.08 -5.43
CA LYS A 65 -5.41 -7.03 -4.13
C LYS A 65 -6.54 -7.21 -3.14
N LYS A 66 -6.55 -8.33 -2.41
CA LYS A 66 -7.64 -8.67 -1.51
C LYS A 66 -7.59 -7.68 -0.36
N LEU A 67 -8.19 -6.52 -0.57
CA LEU A 67 -8.31 -5.49 0.44
C LEU A 67 -9.30 -6.03 1.46
N THR A 68 -8.81 -6.22 2.67
CA THR A 68 -9.63 -6.55 3.82
C THR A 68 -10.35 -5.30 4.30
N VAL A 69 -11.39 -5.48 5.12
CA VAL A 69 -12.05 -4.36 5.81
C VAL A 69 -11.04 -3.57 6.66
N SER A 70 -10.05 -4.25 7.23
CA SER A 70 -8.98 -3.63 8.01
C SER A 70 -8.07 -2.74 7.15
N ASP A 71 -7.74 -3.17 5.93
CA ASP A 71 -6.91 -2.39 4.99
C ASP A 71 -7.63 -1.09 4.58
N ILE A 72 -8.93 -1.20 4.26
CA ILE A 72 -9.76 -0.03 3.95
C ILE A 72 -9.88 0.89 5.17
N PHE A 73 -10.07 0.32 6.36
CA PHE A 73 -10.18 1.12 7.58
C PHE A 73 -8.86 1.85 7.92
N ALA A 74 -7.71 1.21 7.74
CA ALA A 74 -6.40 1.84 7.90
C ALA A 74 -6.23 3.04 6.94
N LEU A 75 -6.60 2.86 5.66
CA LEU A 75 -6.58 3.94 4.66
C LEU A 75 -7.48 5.11 5.05
N GLN A 76 -8.67 4.84 5.59
CA GLN A 76 -9.59 5.86 6.09
C GLN A 76 -9.03 6.59 7.31
N LEU A 77 -8.41 5.88 8.25
CA LEU A 77 -7.78 6.48 9.43
C LEU A 77 -6.65 7.44 9.04
N MET A 78 -5.84 7.10 8.03
CA MET A 78 -4.79 7.99 7.54
C MET A 78 -5.30 9.29 6.89
N GLN A 79 -6.61 9.41 6.62
CA GLN A 79 -7.22 10.68 6.20
C GLN A 79 -7.52 11.62 7.39
N VAL A 80 -7.39 11.14 8.63
CA VAL A 80 -7.61 11.93 9.83
C VAL A 80 -6.34 12.73 10.16
N PRO A 81 -6.44 14.03 10.46
CA PRO A 81 -5.27 14.82 10.84
C PRO A 81 -4.51 14.21 12.02
N GLN A 82 -3.18 14.18 11.91
CA GLN A 82 -2.23 13.62 12.90
C GLN A 82 -2.22 12.08 13.00
N VAL A 83 -2.88 11.37 12.08
CA VAL A 83 -2.77 9.91 11.96
C VAL A 83 -1.76 9.56 10.88
N THR A 84 -0.64 8.97 11.30
CA THR A 84 0.35 8.39 10.37
C THR A 84 0.01 6.94 10.04
N GLU A 85 0.76 6.32 9.12
CA GLU A 85 0.63 4.89 8.82
C GLU A 85 0.81 4.03 10.07
N GLU A 86 1.83 4.32 10.88
CA GLU A 86 2.11 3.59 12.13
C GLU A 86 0.98 3.77 13.15
N THR A 87 0.40 4.97 13.23
CA THR A 87 -0.78 5.21 14.07
C THR A 87 -1.98 4.40 13.58
N ALA A 88 -2.24 4.37 12.26
CA ALA A 88 -3.35 3.61 11.68
C ALA A 88 -3.18 2.09 11.93
N ILE A 89 -1.97 1.56 11.74
CA ILE A 89 -1.62 0.17 12.05
C ILE A 89 -1.87 -0.14 13.54
N ALA A 90 -1.40 0.72 14.45
CA ALA A 90 -1.60 0.52 15.88
C ALA A 90 -3.10 0.54 16.29
N VAL A 91 -3.94 1.30 15.58
CA VAL A 91 -5.39 1.33 15.83
C VAL A 91 -6.06 0.07 15.30
N ILE A 92 -5.76 -0.38 14.08
CA ILE A 92 -6.38 -1.60 13.51
C ILE A 92 -5.93 -2.88 14.22
N GLU A 93 -4.73 -2.91 14.82
CA GLU A 93 -4.31 -4.02 15.69
C GLU A 93 -5.20 -4.18 16.93
N LEU A 94 -5.70 -3.06 17.48
CA LEU A 94 -6.61 -3.06 18.62
C LEU A 94 -8.08 -3.23 18.20
N TYR A 95 -8.46 -2.59 17.10
CA TYR A 95 -9.83 -2.53 16.59
C TYR A 95 -9.81 -2.72 15.07
N PRO A 96 -9.82 -3.96 14.56
CA PRO A 96 -9.61 -4.27 13.14
C PRO A 96 -10.65 -3.67 12.19
N THR A 97 -11.77 -3.18 12.72
CA THR A 97 -12.86 -2.59 11.94
C THR A 97 -13.42 -1.34 12.62
N LEU A 98 -14.02 -0.46 11.81
CA LEU A 98 -14.77 0.69 12.31
C LEU A 98 -15.83 0.29 13.34
N VAL A 99 -16.53 -0.83 13.11
CA VAL A 99 -17.57 -1.35 14.03
C VAL A 99 -16.96 -1.75 15.38
N SER A 100 -15.80 -2.42 15.39
CA SER A 100 -15.13 -2.77 16.65
C SER A 100 -14.67 -1.53 17.43
N LEU A 101 -14.22 -0.47 16.74
CA LEU A 101 -13.84 0.78 17.37
C LEU A 101 -15.07 1.52 17.93
N ALA A 102 -16.14 1.62 17.16
CA ALA A 102 -17.39 2.25 17.61
C ALA A 102 -17.98 1.54 18.82
N ARG A 103 -17.94 0.19 18.85
CA ARG A 103 -18.36 -0.57 20.05
C ARG A 103 -17.52 -0.23 21.27
N ALA A 104 -16.20 -0.09 21.12
CA ALA A 104 -15.34 0.31 22.22
C ALA A 104 -15.67 1.71 22.74
N TYR A 105 -15.98 2.67 21.86
CA TYR A 105 -16.46 4.00 22.27
C TYR A 105 -17.82 3.95 22.97
N SER A 106 -18.75 3.12 22.49
CA SER A 106 -20.07 2.95 23.11
C SER A 106 -20.01 2.41 24.55
N MET A 107 -18.95 1.67 24.91
CA MET A 107 -18.75 1.20 26.29
C MET A 107 -18.35 2.32 27.25
N LEU A 108 -17.94 3.48 26.72
CA LEU A 108 -17.56 4.67 27.46
C LEU A 108 -18.56 5.82 27.24
N ASP A 109 -19.75 5.50 26.75
CA ASP A 109 -20.74 6.51 26.39
C ASP A 109 -21.16 7.36 27.59
N GLY A 110 -21.26 8.67 27.37
CA GLY A 110 -21.44 9.66 28.44
C GLY A 110 -20.15 10.17 29.10
N ASP A 111 -18.97 9.57 28.84
CA ASP A 111 -17.66 10.07 29.28
C ASP A 111 -16.80 10.47 28.06
N THR A 112 -17.12 11.63 27.48
CA THR A 112 -16.40 12.18 26.33
C THR A 112 -14.90 12.32 26.59
N PRO A 113 -14.41 12.82 27.75
CA PRO A 113 -12.99 12.86 28.03
C PRO A 113 -12.31 11.48 28.02
N ALA A 114 -12.97 10.43 28.48
CA ALA A 114 -12.44 9.06 28.41
C ALA A 114 -12.43 8.53 26.98
N GLN A 115 -13.49 8.78 26.20
CA GLN A 115 -13.54 8.41 24.78
C GLN A 115 -12.44 9.10 23.97
N GLU A 116 -12.24 10.40 24.13
CA GLU A 116 -11.17 11.15 23.44
C GLU A 116 -9.78 10.61 23.75
N LYS A 117 -9.55 10.07 24.96
CA LYS A 117 -8.25 9.56 25.42
C LYS A 117 -8.06 8.04 25.24
N MET A 118 -9.09 7.34 24.79
CA MET A 118 -9.10 5.87 24.80
C MET A 118 -7.93 5.27 24.00
N LEU A 119 -7.65 5.80 22.80
CA LEU A 119 -6.65 5.21 21.92
C LEU A 119 -5.21 5.52 22.38
N ASN A 120 -4.93 6.76 22.81
CA ASN A 120 -3.59 7.12 23.27
C ASN A 120 -3.24 6.53 24.65
N MET A 121 -4.24 6.13 25.45
CA MET A 121 -3.99 5.33 26.66
C MET A 121 -3.68 3.87 26.34
N LYS A 122 -4.20 3.34 25.22
CA LYS A 122 -4.02 1.93 24.82
C LYS A 122 -2.80 1.69 23.95
N SER A 123 -2.32 2.69 23.21
CA SER A 123 -1.13 2.57 22.38
C SER A 123 -0.26 3.81 22.46
N LYS A 124 1.05 3.61 22.69
CA LYS A 124 2.05 4.68 22.70
C LYS A 124 2.27 5.29 21.31
N MET A 125 1.89 4.59 20.24
CA MET A 125 2.00 5.07 18.86
C MET A 125 0.85 6.02 18.49
N VAL A 126 -0.22 6.05 19.29
CA VAL A 126 -1.33 6.98 19.10
C VAL A 126 -1.11 8.17 20.03
N ASN A 127 -0.85 9.34 19.44
CA ASN A 127 -0.76 10.57 20.23
C ASN A 127 -2.16 11.07 20.65
N ALA A 128 -2.22 11.98 21.63
CA ALA A 128 -3.50 12.48 22.16
C ALA A 128 -4.34 13.24 21.10
N GLY A 129 -3.69 13.93 20.15
CA GLY A 129 -4.37 14.62 19.05
C GLY A 129 -5.03 13.64 18.08
N ALA A 130 -4.31 12.61 17.68
CA ALA A 130 -4.81 11.52 16.85
C ALA A 130 -6.00 10.80 17.52
N SER A 131 -5.86 10.43 18.80
CA SER A 131 -6.93 9.76 19.56
C SER A 131 -8.23 10.57 19.56
N ARG A 132 -8.14 11.88 19.83
CA ARG A 132 -9.29 12.79 19.81
C ARG A 132 -9.87 12.97 18.41
N ASN A 133 -9.04 13.13 17.39
CA ASN A 133 -9.52 13.34 16.02
C ASN A 133 -10.21 12.09 15.46
N ILE A 134 -9.70 10.90 15.79
CA ILE A 134 -10.34 9.63 15.44
C ILE A 134 -11.69 9.50 16.15
N PHE A 135 -11.75 9.83 17.45
CA PHE A 135 -13.01 9.84 18.19
C PHE A 135 -14.04 10.76 17.52
N LYS A 136 -13.66 11.99 17.16
CA LYS A 136 -14.54 12.95 16.47
C LYS A 136 -15.05 12.44 15.12
N LEU A 137 -14.22 11.71 14.36
CA LEU A 137 -14.65 11.12 13.10
C LEU A 137 -15.66 9.97 13.29
N VAL A 138 -15.45 9.13 14.32
CA VAL A 138 -16.13 7.84 14.45
C VAL A 138 -17.37 7.90 15.35
N TRP A 139 -17.34 8.72 16.41
CA TRP A 139 -18.37 8.74 17.46
C TRP A 139 -18.79 10.16 17.87
N GLY A 140 -17.94 11.17 17.68
CA GLY A 140 -18.29 12.54 18.03
C GLY A 140 -19.52 13.05 17.25
N GLU A 141 -20.42 13.75 17.94
CA GLU A 141 -21.43 14.56 17.27
C GLU A 141 -20.73 15.73 16.57
N GLY A 142 -21.11 15.99 15.31
CA GLY A 142 -20.58 17.10 14.51
C GLY A 142 -21.01 18.46 15.02
#